data_AF-A0A9X1BA31-F1
#
_entry.id   AF-A0A9X1BA31-F1
#
_cell.length_a   1.000
_cell.length_b   1.000
_cell.length_c   1.000
_cell.angle_alpha   90.00
_cell.angle_beta   90.00
_cell.angle_gamma   90.00
#
_symmetry.space_group_name_H-M   'P 1'
#
loop_
_entity.id
_entity.type
_entity.pdbx_description
1 polymer ?
#
loop_
_entity_poly.entity_id
_entity_poly.type
_entity_poly.pdbx_seq_one_letter_code
_entity_poly.pdbx_strand_id
1 'polypeptide(L)'
;MEPHASDRLRAFLILFASIALAGCTGSLQERQLTMPSSPEAQACVANCELSQQQCRQRQTLREAECNALDARLSSELAACQATPGAICVQPMGCLGPDMTICTAQFEDCIVACGGTLATHWSGLRLSKTAPD
;
A
#
# COMPACT_ATOMS: atom_id res chain seq x y z
N MET A 1 -46.30 23.43 -15.92
CA MET A 1 -45.95 22.03 -15.59
C MET A 1 -44.53 22.04 -15.08
N GLU A 2 -44.34 22.29 -13.79
CA GLU A 2 -43.02 22.24 -13.15
C GLU A 2 -42.73 20.80 -12.74
N PRO A 3 -41.62 20.20 -13.20
CA PRO A 3 -41.27 18.85 -12.80
C PRO A 3 -40.87 18.84 -11.33
N HIS A 4 -41.51 17.95 -10.56
CA HIS A 4 -41.38 17.82 -9.12
C HIS A 4 -39.92 17.69 -8.69
N ALA A 5 -39.47 18.61 -7.81
CA ALA A 5 -38.13 18.62 -7.22
C ALA A 5 -37.74 17.29 -6.52
N SER A 6 -38.74 16.46 -6.18
CA SER A 6 -38.57 15.12 -5.61
C SER A 6 -37.89 14.12 -6.56
N ASP A 7 -38.16 14.20 -7.88
CA ASP A 7 -37.59 13.27 -8.86
C ASP A 7 -36.12 13.56 -9.15
N ARG A 8 -35.74 14.84 -9.10
CA ARG A 8 -34.34 15.27 -9.23
C ARG A 8 -33.50 14.77 -8.06
N LEU A 9 -34.02 14.86 -6.84
CA LEU A 9 -33.32 14.38 -5.64
C LEU A 9 -33.11 12.86 -5.67
N ARG A 10 -34.11 12.09 -6.16
CA ARG A 10 -33.99 10.63 -6.34
C ARG A 10 -32.94 10.25 -7.37
N ALA A 11 -32.92 10.94 -8.52
CA ALA A 11 -31.91 10.70 -9.55
C ALA A 11 -30.49 11.01 -9.05
N PHE A 12 -30.31 12.10 -8.28
CA PHE A 12 -29.02 12.42 -7.66
C PHE A 12 -28.58 11.40 -6.61
N LEU A 13 -29.51 10.90 -5.78
CA LEU A 13 -29.21 9.87 -4.78
C LEU A 13 -28.82 8.53 -5.43
N ILE A 14 -29.47 8.14 -6.54
CA ILE A 14 -29.11 6.92 -7.29
C ILE A 14 -27.73 7.08 -7.95
N LEU A 15 -27.41 8.25 -8.49
CA LEU A 15 -26.10 8.54 -9.09
C LEU A 15 -24.97 8.57 -8.04
N PHE A 16 -25.21 9.16 -6.87
CA PHE A 16 -24.22 9.17 -5.79
C PHE A 16 -24.01 7.77 -5.20
N ALA A 17 -25.08 6.99 -5.08
CA ALA A 17 -25.00 5.61 -4.62
C ALA A 17 -24.18 4.73 -5.57
N SER A 18 -24.29 4.90 -6.89
CA SER A 18 -23.52 4.10 -7.83
C SER A 18 -22.02 4.42 -7.84
N ILE A 19 -21.63 5.68 -7.61
CA ILE A 19 -20.22 6.08 -7.52
C ILE A 19 -19.57 5.52 -6.23
N ALA A 20 -20.32 5.46 -5.13
CA ALA A 20 -19.82 4.92 -3.87
C ALA A 20 -19.51 3.41 -3.93
N LEU A 21 -20.17 2.63 -4.79
CA LEU A 21 -19.89 1.20 -4.95
C LEU A 21 -18.68 0.89 -5.84
N ALA A 22 -18.20 1.85 -6.66
CA ALA A 22 -17.02 1.65 -7.51
C ALA A 22 -15.68 1.84 -6.76
N GLY A 23 -15.71 2.31 -5.51
CA GLY A 23 -14.50 2.64 -4.73
C GLY A 23 -13.85 1.49 -3.96
N CYS A 24 -14.45 0.30 -3.93
CA CYS A 24 -13.95 -0.87 -3.19
C CYS A 24 -13.44 -1.99 -4.12
N THR A 25 -12.63 -1.68 -5.14
CA THR A 25 -11.87 -2.71 -5.85
C THR A 25 -10.48 -2.83 -5.25
N GLY A 26 -10.39 -3.47 -4.09
CA GLY A 26 -9.11 -3.92 -3.52
C GLY A 26 -8.45 -4.92 -4.48
N SER A 27 -7.23 -4.59 -4.89
CA SER A 27 -6.30 -5.38 -5.71
C SER A 27 -6.90 -6.42 -6.67
N LEU A 28 -7.24 -6.00 -7.90
CA LEU A 28 -7.56 -6.90 -9.01
C LEU A 28 -6.33 -7.61 -9.63
N GLN A 29 -5.16 -7.47 -9.00
CA GLN A 29 -3.91 -8.08 -9.45
C GLN A 29 -3.46 -9.13 -8.43
N GLU A 30 -3.65 -10.39 -8.77
CA GLU A 30 -3.16 -11.52 -7.97
C GLU A 30 -1.73 -11.83 -8.43
N ARG A 31 -0.76 -11.74 -7.52
CA ARG A 31 0.64 -12.08 -7.78
C ARG A 31 0.93 -13.45 -7.19
N GLN A 32 1.40 -14.37 -8.03
CA GLN A 32 1.75 -15.71 -7.63
C GLN A 32 3.24 -15.94 -7.87
N LEU A 33 3.99 -16.10 -6.78
CA LEU A 33 5.41 -16.41 -6.81
C LEU A 33 5.60 -17.92 -6.82
N THR A 34 6.34 -18.42 -7.81
CA THR A 34 6.77 -19.82 -7.88
C THR A 34 8.24 -19.90 -7.50
N MET A 35 8.55 -20.65 -6.46
CA MET A 35 9.92 -20.84 -5.97
C MET A 35 10.70 -21.77 -6.92
N PRO A 36 11.99 -21.49 -7.18
CA PRO A 36 12.84 -22.41 -7.91
C PRO A 36 13.09 -23.68 -7.07
N SER A 37 12.99 -24.85 -7.70
CA SER A 37 13.12 -26.15 -7.02
C SER A 37 14.45 -26.86 -7.27
N SER A 38 15.35 -26.28 -8.07
CA SER A 38 16.65 -26.87 -8.35
C SER A 38 17.57 -26.80 -7.13
N PRO A 39 18.40 -27.82 -6.86
CA PRO A 39 19.32 -27.81 -5.73
C PRO A 39 20.33 -26.66 -5.82
N GLU A 40 20.72 -26.24 -7.03
CA GLU A 40 21.61 -25.10 -7.25
C GLU A 40 20.98 -23.77 -6.83
N ALA A 41 19.64 -23.65 -6.88
CA ALA A 41 18.93 -22.43 -6.52
C ALA A 41 18.67 -22.28 -5.01
N GLN A 42 18.80 -23.35 -4.22
CA GLN A 42 18.47 -23.32 -2.78
C GLN A 42 19.35 -22.34 -1.99
N ALA A 43 20.64 -22.27 -2.31
CA ALA A 43 21.55 -21.29 -1.69
C ALA A 43 21.15 -19.84 -2.03
N CYS A 44 20.70 -19.60 -3.26
CA CYS A 44 20.20 -18.30 -3.69
C CYS A 44 18.93 -17.91 -2.95
N VAL A 45 17.96 -18.84 -2.84
CA VAL A 45 16.71 -18.64 -2.08
C VAL A 45 16.98 -18.30 -0.62
N ALA A 46 17.88 -19.03 0.06
CA ALA A 46 18.24 -18.75 1.44
C ALA A 46 18.81 -17.32 1.63
N ASN A 47 19.59 -16.83 0.66
CA ASN A 47 20.08 -15.46 0.67
C ASN A 47 18.96 -14.43 0.45
N CYS A 48 17.97 -14.74 -0.38
CA CYS A 48 16.79 -13.89 -0.55
C CYS A 48 15.97 -13.79 0.74
N GLU A 49 15.77 -14.91 1.44
CA GLU A 49 15.06 -14.95 2.72
C GLU A 49 15.77 -14.13 3.79
N LEU A 50 17.10 -14.30 3.92
CA LEU A 50 17.92 -13.49 4.83
C LEU A 50 17.80 -12.00 4.51
N SER A 51 17.88 -11.64 3.23
CA SER A 51 17.75 -10.25 2.78
C SER A 51 16.37 -9.68 3.08
N GLN A 52 15.31 -10.49 2.96
CA GLN A 52 13.95 -10.09 3.32
C GLN A 52 13.84 -9.81 4.83
N GLN A 53 14.40 -10.69 5.67
CA GLN A 53 14.40 -10.50 7.13
C GLN A 53 15.13 -9.21 7.52
N GLN A 54 16.31 -8.99 6.93
CA GLN A 54 17.06 -7.75 7.14
C GLN A 54 16.27 -6.52 6.69
N CYS A 55 15.57 -6.59 5.55
CA CYS A 55 14.69 -5.52 5.11
C CYS A 55 13.60 -5.20 6.14
N ARG A 56 12.88 -6.23 6.62
CA ARG A 56 11.81 -6.07 7.62
C ARG A 56 12.35 -5.44 8.91
N GLN A 57 13.50 -5.91 9.39
CA GLN A 57 14.15 -5.33 10.58
C GLN A 57 14.47 -3.84 10.39
N ARG A 58 15.00 -3.45 9.23
CA ARG A 58 15.26 -2.03 8.93
C ARG A 58 13.99 -1.19 8.90
N GLN A 59 12.88 -1.70 8.32
CA GLN A 59 11.62 -0.96 8.30
C GLN A 59 11.04 -0.79 9.71
N THR A 60 11.09 -1.84 10.53
CA THR A 60 10.68 -1.74 11.93
C THR A 60 11.54 -0.76 12.72
N LEU A 61 12.87 -0.76 12.50
CA LEU A 61 13.76 0.17 13.19
C LEU A 61 13.47 1.63 12.80
N ARG A 62 13.27 1.91 11.52
CA ARG A 62 12.91 3.25 11.03
C ARG A 62 11.61 3.76 11.65
N GLU A 63 10.61 2.89 11.74
CA GLU A 63 9.34 3.21 12.39
C GLU A 63 9.55 3.48 13.90
N ALA A 64 10.36 2.67 14.59
CA ALA A 64 10.65 2.89 16.00
C ALA A 64 11.39 4.22 16.24
N GLU A 65 12.35 4.57 15.38
CA GLU A 65 13.06 5.85 15.43
C GLU A 65 12.14 7.04 15.17
N CYS A 66 11.24 6.91 14.19
CA CYS A 66 10.21 7.93 13.92
C CYS A 66 9.32 8.15 15.16
N ASN A 67 8.80 7.07 15.76
CA ASN A 67 7.93 7.17 16.93
C ASN A 67 8.65 7.77 18.14
N ALA A 68 9.93 7.44 18.34
CA ALA A 68 10.74 8.05 19.39
C ALA A 68 10.94 9.56 19.16
N LEU A 69 11.15 9.98 17.91
CA LEU A 69 11.27 11.39 17.55
C LEU A 69 9.95 12.14 17.73
N ASP A 70 8.84 11.57 17.27
CA ASP A 70 7.50 12.15 17.41
C ASP A 70 7.12 12.35 18.88
N ALA A 71 7.37 11.33 19.72
CA ALA A 71 7.12 11.41 21.16
C ALA A 71 7.95 12.53 21.82
N ARG A 72 9.23 12.64 21.45
CA ARG A 72 10.11 13.69 21.96
C ARG A 72 9.61 15.08 21.56
N LEU A 73 9.39 15.31 20.27
CA LEU A 73 8.93 16.61 19.77
C LEU A 73 7.56 16.97 20.37
N SER A 74 6.67 16.00 20.52
CA SER A 74 5.35 16.20 21.14
C SER A 74 5.47 16.66 22.59
N SER A 75 6.40 16.07 23.36
CA SER A 75 6.64 16.49 24.75
C SER A 75 7.24 17.88 24.89
N GLU A 76 8.06 18.30 23.92
CA GLU A 76 8.74 19.61 23.93
C GLU A 76 7.83 20.73 23.37
N LEU A 77 6.79 20.38 22.61
CA LEU A 77 5.95 21.33 21.87
C LEU A 77 5.30 22.39 22.77
N ALA A 78 4.71 21.98 23.90
CA ALA A 78 4.03 22.91 24.81
C ALA A 78 4.99 23.95 25.40
N ALA A 79 6.21 23.53 25.76
CA ALA A 79 7.24 24.42 26.27
C ALA A 79 7.74 25.40 25.19
N CYS A 80 7.89 24.92 23.95
CA CYS A 80 8.23 25.78 22.82
C CYS A 80 7.14 26.85 22.59
N GLN A 81 5.87 26.45 22.56
CA GLN A 81 4.73 27.36 22.34
C GLN A 81 4.59 28.43 23.45
N ALA A 82 5.06 28.13 24.66
CA ALA A 82 5.10 29.10 25.76
C ALA A 82 6.21 30.16 25.61
N THR A 83 7.14 30.00 24.66
CA THR A 83 8.27 30.92 24.45
C THR A 83 7.93 31.96 23.38
N PRO A 84 7.85 33.27 23.73
CA PRO A 84 7.52 34.31 22.77
C PRO A 84 8.54 34.40 21.63
N GLY A 85 8.06 34.43 20.38
CA GLY A 85 8.91 34.55 19.19
C GLY A 85 9.64 33.25 18.76
N ALA A 86 9.43 32.14 19.47
CA ALA A 86 10.00 30.85 19.07
C ALA A 86 9.29 30.28 17.83
N ILE A 87 10.06 29.59 16.97
CA ILE A 87 9.52 28.78 15.87
C ILE A 87 9.50 27.33 16.33
N CYS A 88 8.29 26.81 16.54
CA CYS A 88 8.09 25.45 17.00
C CYS A 88 7.88 24.48 15.85
N VAL A 89 8.54 23.33 15.90
CA VAL A 89 8.33 22.24 14.94
C VAL A 89 7.10 21.45 15.37
N GLN A 90 6.12 21.33 14.47
CA GLN A 90 4.98 20.45 14.68
C GLN A 90 5.42 19.00 14.45
N PRO A 91 5.22 18.09 15.41
CA PRO A 91 5.46 16.66 15.18
C PRO A 91 4.56 16.14 14.05
N MET A 92 5.12 15.32 13.17
CA MET A 92 4.37 14.63 12.12
C MET A 92 4.28 13.16 12.49
N GLY A 93 3.08 12.61 12.47
CA GLY A 93 2.85 11.19 12.78
C GLY A 93 3.58 10.26 11.79
N CYS A 94 4.01 9.11 12.29
CA CYS A 94 4.65 8.08 11.50
C CYS A 94 3.62 7.35 10.61
N LEU A 95 4.03 6.99 9.39
CA LEU A 95 3.16 6.34 8.40
C LEU A 95 3.08 4.81 8.56
N GLY A 96 3.78 4.25 9.56
CA GLY A 96 3.96 2.82 9.71
C GLY A 96 5.07 2.27 8.82
N PRO A 97 5.54 1.04 9.10
CA PRO A 97 6.59 0.43 8.31
C PRO A 97 6.00 -0.08 6.97
N ASP A 98 6.51 0.44 5.86
CA ASP A 98 6.16 -0.09 4.54
C ASP A 98 6.84 -1.45 4.32
N MET A 99 6.07 -2.52 4.54
CA MET A 99 6.54 -3.89 4.31
C MET A 99 6.41 -4.33 2.85
N THR A 100 5.66 -3.59 2.02
CA THR A 100 5.44 -3.97 0.61
C THR A 100 6.73 -3.96 -0.19
N ILE A 101 7.64 -3.02 0.12
CA ILE A 101 8.97 -2.95 -0.48
C ILE A 101 9.82 -4.19 -0.18
N CYS A 102 9.71 -4.76 1.03
CA CYS A 102 10.45 -5.97 1.38
C CYS A 102 9.91 -7.21 0.67
N THR A 103 8.60 -7.26 0.44
CA THR A 103 7.97 -8.31 -0.38
C THR A 103 8.41 -8.19 -1.84
N ALA A 104 8.34 -6.99 -2.44
CA ALA A 104 8.75 -6.76 -3.81
C ALA A 104 10.23 -7.12 -4.05
N GLN A 105 11.13 -6.68 -3.16
CA GLN A 105 12.56 -7.02 -3.25
C GLN A 105 12.81 -8.53 -3.13
N PHE A 106 12.03 -9.22 -2.29
CA PHE A 106 12.12 -10.68 -2.17
C PHE A 106 11.64 -11.37 -3.45
N GLU A 107 10.50 -10.96 -4.01
CA GLU A 107 9.97 -11.49 -5.27
C GLU A 107 10.99 -11.34 -6.40
N ASP A 108 11.57 -10.14 -6.56
CA ASP A 108 12.61 -9.85 -7.56
C ASP A 108 13.85 -10.74 -7.36
N CYS A 109 14.26 -10.95 -6.10
CA CYS A 109 15.37 -11.83 -5.76
C CYS A 109 15.09 -13.29 -6.13
N ILE A 110 13.89 -13.80 -5.85
CA ILE A 110 13.49 -15.16 -6.19
C ILE A 110 13.44 -15.36 -7.70
N VAL A 111 12.96 -14.38 -8.47
CA VAL A 111 13.00 -14.42 -9.94
C VAL A 111 14.45 -14.48 -10.44
N ALA A 112 15.37 -13.73 -9.83
CA ALA A 112 16.80 -13.81 -10.16
C ALA A 112 17.41 -15.18 -9.83
N CYS A 113 16.88 -15.90 -8.83
CA CYS A 113 17.26 -17.28 -8.51
C CYS A 113 16.64 -18.34 -9.44
N GLY A 114 15.89 -17.94 -10.48
CA GLY A 114 15.22 -18.85 -11.41
C GLY A 114 13.76 -19.18 -11.03
N GLY A 115 13.19 -18.49 -10.05
CA GLY A 115 11.76 -18.51 -9.80
C GLY A 115 10.97 -17.74 -10.86
N THR A 116 9.64 -17.75 -10.73
CA THR A 116 8.76 -17.00 -11.64
C THR A 116 7.72 -16.22 -10.86
N LEU A 117 7.34 -15.05 -11.39
CA LEU A 117 6.29 -14.22 -10.85
C LEU A 117 5.17 -14.10 -11.90
N ALA A 118 4.03 -14.74 -11.64
CA ALA A 118 2.86 -14.60 -12.48
C ALA A 118 1.97 -13.49 -11.94
N THR A 119 1.53 -12.58 -12.82
CA THR A 119 0.55 -11.55 -12.49
C THR A 119 -0.75 -11.84 -13.23
N HIS A 120 -1.82 -12.20 -12.50
CA HIS A 120 -3.14 -12.39 -13.08
C HIS A 120 -4.00 -11.12 -12.87
N TRP A 121 -4.59 -10.62 -13.95
CA TRP A 121 -5.50 -9.49 -13.93
C TRP A 121 -6.93 -10.00 -14.07
N SER A 122 -7.71 -9.93 -12.99
CA SER A 122 -9.07 -10.50 -12.96
C SER A 122 -10.14 -9.60 -13.59
N GLY A 123 -9.77 -8.54 -14.30
CA GLY A 123 -10.70 -7.50 -14.77
C GLY A 123 -10.46 -7.03 -16.20
N LEU A 124 -10.92 -7.80 -17.19
CA LEU A 124 -11.40 -7.32 -18.50
C LEU A 124 -11.89 -8.51 -19.35
N ARG A 125 -13.07 -9.06 -19.01
CA ARG A 125 -13.86 -9.78 -20.02
C ARG A 125 -14.55 -8.73 -20.89
N LEU A 126 -13.85 -8.24 -21.91
CA LEU A 126 -14.51 -7.57 -23.03
C LEU A 126 -15.35 -8.62 -23.76
N SER A 127 -16.64 -8.68 -23.45
CA SER A 127 -17.62 -9.34 -24.31
C SER A 127 -17.64 -8.58 -25.63
N LYS A 128 -16.88 -9.08 -26.61
CA LYS A 128 -16.99 -8.66 -28.00
C LYS A 128 -18.34 -9.16 -28.53
N THR A 129 -19.39 -8.39 -28.38
CA THR A 129 -20.59 -8.54 -29.22
C THR A 129 -20.22 -8.02 -30.61
N ALA A 130 -19.99 -8.95 -31.54
CA ALA A 130 -19.91 -8.65 -32.96
C ALA A 130 -21.30 -8.21 -33.45
N PRO A 131 -21.44 -7.07 -34.15
CA PRO A 131 -22.61 -6.81 -34.96
C PRO A 131 -22.40 -7.42 -36.36
N ASP A 132 -23.34 -8.28 -36.77
CA ASP A 132 -23.60 -8.60 -38.18
C ASP A 132 -24.44 -7.47 -38.82
#